data_AF-A0A2M6ZSA2-F1
#
_entry.id   AF-A0A2M6ZSA2-F1
#
_cell.length_a   1.000
_cell.length_b   1.000
_cell.length_c   1.000
_cell.angle_alpha   90.00
_cell.angle_beta   90.00
_cell.angle_gamma   90.00
#
_symmetry.space_group_name_H-M   'P 1'
#
loop_
_entity.id
_entity.type
_entity.pdbx_description
1 polymer ?
#
loop_
_entity_poly.entity_id
_entity_poly.type
_entity_poly.pdbx_seq_one_letter_code
_entity_poly.pdbx_strand_id
1 'polypeptide(L)'
;TFTTAKRNRVFIEDQLEDNKIDLLESGKEINEFYRRNQVSNAESELDVSIDMKSGVNVEPNSNDFQVEIPGLLSQKADLEKKISEAKVVKNVPQQVYLTYQLMRRELLAKINALLTTQYEMAKIEEAKEDLSFQVIDKAVPPEKKFKPKRKQICMMSFIAGLFLSLTIVFSKEYLQKMKTMTNSRI
;
A
#
# COMPACT_ATOMS: atom_id res chain seq x y z
N THR A 1 4.22 2.70 6.09
CA THR A 1 3.77 1.89 4.94
C THR A 1 2.28 1.67 5.08
N PHE A 2 1.47 1.99 4.07
CA PHE A 2 0.03 1.72 4.11
C PHE A 2 -0.23 0.21 3.99
N THR A 3 -1.15 -0.33 4.79
CA THR A 3 -1.63 -1.72 4.62
C THR A 3 -2.46 -1.83 3.34
N THR A 4 -2.70 -3.05 2.88
CA THR A 4 -3.50 -3.26 1.65
C THR A 4 -4.95 -2.83 1.86
N ALA A 5 -5.57 -3.13 3.01
CA ALA A 5 -6.93 -2.68 3.30
C ALA A 5 -7.04 -1.16 3.38
N LYS A 6 -6.05 -0.48 3.99
CA LYS A 6 -6.03 1.00 4.05
C LYS A 6 -5.94 1.65 2.67
N ARG A 7 -5.14 1.08 1.75
CA ARG A 7 -5.08 1.56 0.36
C ARG A 7 -6.43 1.39 -0.34
N ASN A 8 -7.11 0.26 -0.14
CA ASN A 8 -8.42 0.01 -0.73
C ASN A 8 -9.47 1.01 -0.20
N ARG A 9 -9.51 1.25 1.12
CA ARG A 9 -10.44 2.25 1.70
C ARG A 9 -10.23 3.64 1.09
N VAL A 10 -8.99 4.12 1.06
CA VAL A 10 -8.65 5.45 0.50
C VAL A 10 -9.05 5.56 -0.97
N PHE A 11 -8.84 4.50 -1.76
CA PHE A 11 -9.27 4.47 -3.16
C PHE A 11 -10.80 4.57 -3.30
N ILE A 12 -11.57 3.80 -2.53
CA ILE A 12 -13.04 3.85 -2.58
C ILE A 12 -13.57 5.19 -2.06
N GLU A 13 -12.91 5.78 -1.07
CA GLU A 13 -13.21 7.11 -0.53
C GLU A 13 -13.07 8.21 -1.61
N ASP A 14 -11.96 8.19 -2.36
CA ASP A 14 -11.68 9.11 -3.48
C ASP A 14 -12.74 8.97 -4.59
N GLN A 15 -13.05 7.72 -5.00
CA GLN A 15 -14.09 7.46 -6.00
C GLN A 15 -15.49 7.90 -5.54
N LEU A 16 -15.78 7.80 -4.24
CA LEU A 16 -17.04 8.26 -3.66
C LEU A 16 -17.12 9.80 -3.66
N GLU A 17 -16.01 10.49 -3.42
CA GLU A 17 -15.93 11.95 -3.48
C GLU A 17 -16.12 12.46 -4.91
N ASP A 18 -15.40 11.88 -5.88
CA ASP A 18 -15.57 12.16 -7.31
C ASP A 18 -17.02 11.97 -7.76
N ASN A 19 -17.64 10.85 -7.36
CA ASN A 19 -19.03 10.58 -7.74
C ASN A 19 -20.02 11.58 -7.13
N LYS A 20 -19.76 12.07 -5.90
CA LYS A 20 -20.57 13.14 -5.29
C LYS A 20 -20.42 14.45 -6.06
N ILE A 21 -19.21 14.79 -6.51
CA ILE A 21 -18.97 15.97 -7.33
C ILE A 21 -19.75 15.87 -8.65
N ASP A 22 -19.65 14.75 -9.35
CA ASP A 22 -20.40 14.48 -10.58
C ASP A 22 -21.92 14.57 -10.39
N LEU A 23 -22.43 14.07 -9.26
CA LEU A 23 -23.84 14.10 -8.93
C LEU A 23 -24.33 15.55 -8.68
N LEU A 24 -23.53 16.36 -7.99
CA LEU A 24 -23.80 17.78 -7.78
C LEU A 24 -23.73 18.57 -9.10
N GLU A 25 -22.74 18.28 -9.94
CA GLU A 25 -22.59 18.89 -11.27
C GLU A 25 -23.79 18.55 -12.18
N SER A 26 -24.22 17.29 -12.22
CA SER A 26 -25.42 16.87 -12.95
C SER A 26 -26.67 17.63 -12.47
N GLY A 27 -26.79 17.90 -11.17
CA GLY A 27 -27.86 18.74 -10.62
C GLY A 27 -27.81 20.18 -11.14
N LYS A 28 -26.61 20.78 -11.21
CA LYS A 28 -26.40 22.14 -11.76
C LYS A 28 -26.75 22.19 -13.25
N GLU A 29 -26.34 21.20 -14.05
CA GLU A 29 -26.66 21.11 -15.48
C GLU A 29 -28.17 21.07 -15.73
N ILE A 30 -28.89 20.29 -14.93
CA ILE A 30 -30.35 20.19 -15.00
C ILE A 30 -31.00 21.53 -14.63
N ASN A 31 -30.54 22.20 -13.57
CA ASN A 31 -31.05 23.51 -13.18
C ASN A 31 -30.81 24.57 -14.27
N GLU A 32 -29.59 24.64 -14.80
CA GLU A 32 -29.24 25.55 -15.91
C GLU A 32 -30.11 25.31 -17.16
N PHE A 33 -30.45 24.06 -17.45
CA PHE A 33 -31.38 23.73 -18.54
C PHE A 33 -32.78 24.31 -18.29
N TYR A 34 -33.31 24.19 -17.07
CA TYR A 34 -34.60 24.80 -16.70
C TYR A 34 -34.57 26.34 -16.77
N ARG A 35 -33.49 26.97 -16.29
CA ARG A 35 -33.28 28.43 -16.35
C ARG A 35 -33.25 28.94 -17.79
N ARG A 36 -32.49 28.28 -18.66
CA ARG A 36 -32.31 28.70 -20.07
C ARG A 36 -33.58 28.55 -20.90
N ASN A 37 -34.38 27.51 -20.61
CA ASN A 37 -35.52 27.16 -21.44
C ASN A 37 -36.88 27.63 -20.87
N GLN A 38 -36.90 28.45 -19.81
CA GLN A 38 -38.10 29.04 -19.19
C GLN A 38 -39.21 28.03 -18.81
N VAL A 39 -38.87 26.76 -18.55
CA VAL A 39 -39.84 25.74 -18.13
C VAL A 39 -39.94 25.74 -16.60
N SER A 40 -40.73 26.67 -16.06
CA SER A 40 -41.25 26.77 -14.68
C SER A 40 -40.28 27.05 -13.50
N ASN A 41 -40.44 28.26 -12.94
CA ASN A 41 -40.41 28.66 -11.53
C ASN A 41 -39.87 27.67 -10.48
N ALA A 42 -38.57 27.70 -10.20
CA ALA A 42 -38.03 27.38 -8.88
C ALA A 42 -36.69 28.11 -8.72
N GLU A 43 -36.73 29.28 -8.08
CA GLU A 43 -35.54 29.82 -7.43
C GLU A 43 -35.18 28.87 -6.29
N SER A 44 -34.03 28.20 -6.41
CA SER A 44 -33.36 27.62 -5.26
C SER A 44 -32.04 28.34 -5.06
N GLU A 45 -32.10 29.36 -4.20
CA GLU A 45 -30.93 29.90 -3.51
C GLU A 45 -30.37 28.79 -2.61
N LEU A 46 -29.28 28.16 -3.04
CA LEU A 46 -28.36 27.43 -2.17
C LEU A 46 -27.03 27.31 -2.90
N ASP A 47 -26.08 28.17 -2.52
CA ASP A 47 -24.69 28.03 -2.91
C ASP A 47 -24.12 26.78 -2.24
N VAL A 48 -24.09 25.67 -2.98
CA VAL A 48 -23.25 24.53 -2.62
C VAL A 48 -21.82 24.92 -3.00
N SER A 49 -21.07 25.42 -2.03
CA SER A 49 -19.62 25.58 -2.11
C SER A 49 -19.00 24.20 -2.29
N ILE A 50 -18.85 23.78 -3.53
CA ILE A 50 -17.91 22.72 -3.89
C ILE A 50 -16.57 23.38 -3.64
N ASP A 51 -15.99 23.14 -2.46
CA ASP A 51 -14.59 23.43 -2.19
C ASP A 51 -13.81 22.50 -3.12
N MET A 52 -13.76 22.90 -4.38
CA MET A 52 -13.00 22.25 -5.41
C MET A 52 -11.58 22.39 -4.89
N LYS A 53 -10.97 21.30 -4.45
CA LYS A 53 -9.52 21.16 -4.50
C LYS A 53 -9.11 21.15 -5.98
N SER A 54 -9.38 22.26 -6.66
CA SER A 54 -8.84 22.66 -7.93
C SER A 54 -7.45 23.19 -7.61
N GLY A 55 -6.49 22.29 -7.64
CA GLY A 55 -5.13 22.62 -7.28
C GLY A 55 -4.18 21.45 -7.16
N VAL A 56 -4.43 20.33 -7.83
CA VAL A 56 -3.32 19.46 -8.22
C VAL A 56 -2.98 19.81 -9.67
N ASN A 57 -2.15 20.85 -9.83
CA ASN A 57 -1.27 20.93 -10.99
C ASN A 57 -0.36 19.70 -10.90
N VAL A 58 -0.74 18.60 -11.55
CA VAL A 58 0.22 17.56 -11.88
C VAL A 58 1.04 18.11 -13.04
N GLU A 59 2.07 18.89 -12.71
CA GLU A 59 3.18 19.09 -13.65
C GLU A 59 3.78 17.71 -13.96
N PRO A 60 3.86 17.30 -15.23
CA PRO A 60 4.62 16.12 -15.57
C PRO A 60 6.10 16.50 -15.50
N ASN A 61 6.73 16.24 -14.36
CA ASN A 61 8.18 16.21 -14.30
C ASN A 61 8.66 14.94 -15.02
N SER A 62 8.88 15.07 -16.33
CA SER A 62 9.59 14.10 -17.15
C SER A 62 10.89 14.72 -17.64
N ASN A 63 11.84 14.90 -16.72
CA ASN A 63 13.25 14.96 -17.06
C ASN A 63 13.82 13.55 -17.15
N ASP A 64 13.45 12.81 -18.19
CA ASP A 64 14.35 11.91 -18.90
C ASP A 64 13.64 11.35 -20.13
N PHE A 65 14.36 11.24 -21.26
CA PHE A 65 13.91 10.77 -22.59
C PHE A 65 13.18 11.79 -23.47
N GLN A 66 13.93 12.80 -23.95
CA GLN A 66 13.60 13.55 -25.16
C GLN A 66 14.08 12.80 -26.41
N VAL A 67 13.30 11.86 -26.95
CA VAL A 67 13.31 11.50 -28.38
C VAL A 67 11.90 10.97 -28.73
N GLU A 68 11.26 11.48 -29.80
CA GLU A 68 9.93 11.09 -30.37
C GLU A 68 8.67 11.92 -29.99
N ILE A 69 8.82 13.08 -29.34
CA ILE A 69 7.67 13.85 -28.82
C ILE A 69 6.81 14.64 -29.86
N PRO A 70 7.30 15.17 -31.00
CA PRO A 70 6.45 16.06 -31.82
C PRO A 70 5.31 15.35 -32.56
N GLY A 71 5.53 14.12 -33.06
CA GLY A 71 4.53 13.38 -33.84
C GLY A 71 3.42 12.74 -33.00
N LEU A 72 3.74 12.37 -31.76
CA LEU A 72 2.76 11.84 -30.81
C LEU A 72 1.85 12.94 -30.25
N LEU A 73 2.36 14.16 -30.06
CA LEU A 73 1.55 15.31 -29.64
C LEU A 73 0.54 15.73 -30.70
N SER A 74 0.93 15.75 -31.98
CA SER A 74 -0.02 16.05 -33.07
C SER A 74 -1.08 14.96 -33.20
N GLN A 75 -0.69 13.69 -33.07
CA GLN A 75 -1.67 12.59 -33.06
C GLN A 75 -2.62 12.65 -31.87
N LYS A 76 -2.14 13.02 -30.67
CA LYS A 76 -3.01 13.22 -29.50
C LYS A 76 -4.01 14.36 -29.74
N ALA A 77 -3.55 15.50 -30.24
CA ALA A 77 -4.43 16.63 -30.53
C ALA A 77 -5.48 16.31 -31.62
N ASP A 78 -5.08 15.61 -32.69
CA ASP A 78 -5.98 15.17 -33.74
C ASP A 78 -6.98 14.12 -33.25
N LEU A 79 -6.53 13.21 -32.37
CA LEU A 79 -7.38 12.19 -31.76
C LEU A 79 -8.36 12.81 -30.76
N GLU A 80 -7.92 13.76 -29.92
CA GLU A 80 -8.78 14.53 -29.02
C GLU A 80 -9.83 15.33 -29.79
N LYS A 81 -9.45 15.95 -30.91
CA LYS A 81 -10.38 16.65 -31.80
C LYS A 81 -11.41 15.70 -32.42
N LYS A 82 -10.98 14.54 -32.91
CA LYS A 82 -11.89 13.51 -33.45
C LYS A 82 -12.79 12.90 -32.38
N ILE A 83 -12.28 12.70 -31.16
CA ILE A 83 -13.08 12.24 -30.01
C ILE A 83 -14.11 13.30 -29.62
N SER A 84 -13.71 14.58 -29.57
CA SER A 84 -14.61 15.70 -29.32
C SER A 84 -15.72 15.80 -30.37
N GLU A 85 -15.39 15.64 -31.66
CA GLU A 85 -16.36 15.64 -32.75
C GLU A 85 -17.27 14.40 -32.74
N ALA A 86 -16.77 13.23 -32.32
CA ALA A 86 -17.54 12.00 -32.22
C ALA A 86 -18.45 11.91 -30.97
N LYS A 87 -18.12 12.63 -29.89
CA LYS A 87 -18.89 12.60 -28.62
C LYS A 87 -20.10 13.54 -28.60
N VAL A 88 -20.22 14.45 -29.57
CA VAL A 88 -21.26 15.48 -29.59
C VAL A 88 -22.32 15.15 -30.64
N VAL A 89 -23.44 14.60 -30.18
CA VAL A 89 -24.64 14.44 -31.02
C VAL A 89 -25.29 15.82 -31.20
N LYS A 90 -25.23 16.36 -32.41
CA LYS A 90 -25.86 17.63 -32.77
C LYS A 90 -27.36 17.45 -33.05
N ASN A 91 -28.19 18.43 -32.69
CA ASN A 91 -29.64 18.46 -32.93
C ASN A 91 -30.47 17.36 -32.24
N VAL A 92 -30.20 17.09 -30.95
CA VAL A 92 -31.09 16.23 -30.14
C VAL A 92 -32.30 17.05 -29.66
N PRO A 93 -33.54 16.53 -29.76
CA PRO A 93 -34.71 17.18 -29.19
C PRO A 93 -34.53 17.44 -27.69
N GLN A 94 -34.94 18.62 -27.22
CA GLN A 94 -34.72 19.09 -25.86
C GLN A 94 -35.28 18.12 -24.80
N GLN A 95 -36.40 17.47 -25.09
CA GLN A 95 -37.01 16.45 -24.22
C GLN A 95 -36.12 15.22 -24.03
N VAL A 96 -35.49 14.75 -25.11
CA VAL A 96 -34.60 13.58 -25.10
C VAL A 96 -33.31 13.89 -24.34
N TYR A 97 -32.81 15.13 -24.44
CA TYR A 97 -31.67 15.57 -23.65
C TYR A 97 -32.00 15.62 -22.15
N LEU A 98 -33.18 16.12 -21.78
CA LEU A 98 -33.61 16.16 -20.38
C LEU A 98 -33.80 14.76 -19.79
N THR A 99 -34.43 13.83 -20.52
CA THR A 99 -34.59 12.45 -20.05
C THR A 99 -33.25 11.75 -19.86
N TYR A 100 -32.29 12.00 -20.76
CA TYR A 100 -30.92 11.52 -20.61
C TYR A 100 -30.27 12.06 -19.34
N GLN A 101 -30.37 13.37 -19.07
CA GLN A 101 -29.78 13.97 -17.88
C GLN A 101 -30.38 13.43 -16.57
N LEU A 102 -31.70 13.21 -16.54
CA LEU A 102 -32.37 12.60 -15.41
C LEU A 102 -31.91 11.14 -15.20
N MET A 103 -31.78 10.36 -16.27
CA MET A 103 -31.29 8.98 -16.22
C MET A 103 -29.82 8.93 -15.76
N ARG A 104 -28.98 9.84 -16.24
CA ARG A 104 -27.59 9.99 -15.80
C ARG A 104 -27.53 10.28 -14.30
N ARG A 105 -28.34 11.22 -13.80
CA ARG A 105 -28.41 11.53 -12.37
C ARG A 105 -28.84 10.32 -11.54
N GLU A 106 -29.84 9.56 -12.01
CA GLU A 106 -30.29 8.34 -11.33
C GLU A 106 -29.17 7.28 -11.27
N LEU A 107 -28.43 7.11 -12.37
CA LEU A 107 -27.29 6.21 -12.42
C LEU A 107 -26.19 6.62 -11.42
N LEU A 108 -25.83 7.91 -11.40
CA LEU A 108 -24.86 8.44 -10.43
C LEU A 108 -25.33 8.22 -8.99
N ALA A 109 -26.61 8.42 -8.69
CA ALA A 109 -27.16 8.16 -7.36
C ALA A 109 -27.06 6.67 -6.95
N LYS A 110 -27.28 5.73 -7.89
CA LYS A 110 -27.09 4.28 -7.64
C LYS A 110 -25.62 3.94 -7.40
N ILE A 111 -24.71 4.54 -8.17
CA ILE A 111 -23.26 4.37 -7.99
C ILE A 111 -22.84 4.90 -6.61
N ASN A 112 -23.31 6.08 -6.22
CA ASN A 112 -23.03 6.65 -4.91
C ASN A 112 -23.48 5.73 -3.77
N ALA A 113 -24.67 5.14 -3.87
CA ALA A 113 -25.19 4.20 -2.88
C ALA A 113 -24.30 2.95 -2.78
N LEU A 114 -23.91 2.37 -3.91
CA LEU A 114 -23.00 1.22 -3.95
C LEU A 114 -21.63 1.57 -3.37
N LEU A 115 -21.01 2.67 -3.80
CA LEU A 115 -19.71 3.12 -3.30
C LEU A 115 -19.75 3.37 -1.79
N THR A 116 -20.84 3.94 -1.28
CA THR A 116 -21.04 4.12 0.17
C THR A 116 -21.05 2.76 0.89
N THR A 117 -21.77 1.76 0.38
CA THR A 117 -21.75 0.42 0.99
C THR A 117 -20.36 -0.23 0.94
N GLN A 118 -19.63 -0.07 -0.16
CA GLN A 118 -18.27 -0.60 -0.30
C GLN A 118 -17.28 0.11 0.62
N TYR A 119 -17.45 1.43 0.83
CA TYR A 119 -16.63 2.22 1.75
C TYR A 119 -16.77 1.71 3.19
N GLU A 120 -18.00 1.46 3.65
CA GLU A 120 -18.22 0.90 4.99
C GLU A 120 -17.63 -0.52 5.13
N MET A 121 -17.74 -1.36 4.09
CA MET A 121 -17.09 -2.67 4.07
C MET A 121 -15.56 -2.57 4.16
N ALA A 122 -14.96 -1.67 3.37
CA ALA A 122 -13.51 -1.45 3.36
C ALA A 122 -13.00 -0.91 4.71
N LYS A 123 -13.78 -0.05 5.37
CA LYS A 123 -13.49 0.47 6.71
C LYS A 123 -13.50 -0.64 7.78
N ILE A 124 -14.44 -1.58 7.68
CA ILE A 124 -14.47 -2.77 8.55
C ILE A 124 -13.25 -3.66 8.30
N GLU A 125 -12.84 -3.83 7.04
CA GLU A 125 -11.69 -4.65 6.68
C GLU A 125 -10.36 -4.06 7.18
N GLU A 126 -10.18 -2.73 7.08
CA GLU A 126 -9.04 -2.02 7.67
C GLU A 126 -8.98 -2.21 9.18
N ALA A 127 -10.11 -2.05 9.88
CA ALA A 127 -10.18 -2.26 11.33
C ALA A 127 -9.87 -3.71 11.75
N LYS A 128 -10.18 -4.70 10.89
CA LYS A 128 -9.81 -6.11 11.11
C LYS A 128 -8.32 -6.37 10.94
N GLU A 129 -7.68 -5.77 9.94
CA GLU A 129 -6.22 -5.88 9.75
C GLU A 129 -5.47 -5.34 10.98
N ASP A 130 -5.90 -4.19 11.52
CA ASP A 130 -5.31 -3.60 12.72
C ASP A 130 -5.45 -4.50 13.97
N LEU A 131 -6.53 -5.29 14.05
CA LEU A 131 -6.78 -6.23 15.15
C LEU A 131 -6.06 -7.59 14.99
N SER A 132 -5.39 -7.85 13.86
CA SER A 132 -4.87 -9.18 13.53
C SER A 132 -3.79 -9.72 14.47
N PHE A 133 -3.21 -8.90 15.34
CA PHE A 133 -2.27 -9.36 16.36
C PHE A 133 -2.82 -9.12 17.77
N GLN A 134 -3.57 -10.10 18.27
CA GLN A 134 -3.74 -10.21 19.72
C GLN A 134 -2.51 -10.92 20.28
N VAL A 135 -1.71 -10.22 21.09
CA VAL A 135 -0.61 -10.85 21.83
C VAL A 135 -1.22 -11.76 22.89
N ILE A 136 -1.38 -13.05 22.56
CA ILE A 136 -1.98 -14.06 23.44
C ILE A 136 -1.06 -14.40 24.62
N ASP A 137 0.26 -14.36 24.40
CA ASP A 137 1.24 -14.48 25.47
C ASP A 137 2.48 -13.65 25.13
N LYS A 138 3.02 -12.95 26.13
CA LYS A 138 4.23 -12.14 25.95
C LYS A 138 5.44 -13.05 26.10
N ALA A 139 6.42 -12.93 25.20
CA ALA A 139 7.64 -13.71 25.28
C ALA A 139 8.37 -13.47 26.61
N VAL A 140 8.42 -14.49 27.46
CA VAL A 140 9.19 -14.46 28.72
C VAL A 140 10.65 -14.72 28.39
N PRO A 141 11.60 -13.86 28.82
CA PRO A 141 13.02 -14.11 28.61
C PRO A 141 13.44 -15.38 29.37
N PRO A 142 14.37 -16.19 28.82
CA PRO A 142 14.78 -17.43 29.45
C PRO A 142 15.54 -17.14 30.75
N GLU A 143 15.09 -17.72 31.87
CA GLU A 143 15.76 -17.57 33.17
C GLU A 143 17.21 -18.10 33.17
N LYS A 144 17.48 -19.13 32.35
CA LYS A 144 18.78 -19.79 32.26
C LYS A 144 19.26 -19.82 30.81
N LYS A 145 20.55 -19.53 30.61
CA LYS A 145 21.19 -19.62 29.30
C LYS A 145 21.07 -21.04 28.75
N PHE A 146 20.42 -21.18 27.59
CA PHE A 146 20.21 -22.47 26.93
C PHE A 146 21.52 -23.11 26.46
N LYS A 147 22.44 -22.31 25.90
CA LYS A 147 23.75 -22.74 25.37
C LYS A 147 24.78 -21.58 25.47
N PRO A 148 26.10 -21.85 25.55
CA PRO A 148 26.75 -23.13 25.85
C PRO A 148 26.79 -23.43 27.36
N LYS A 149 26.77 -24.71 27.74
CA LYS A 149 26.86 -25.17 29.15
C LYS A 149 28.29 -25.04 29.67
N ARG A 150 28.69 -23.84 30.10
CA ARG A 150 30.06 -23.50 30.54
C ARG A 150 30.64 -24.50 31.56
N LYS A 151 29.82 -24.98 32.51
CA LYS A 151 30.24 -25.97 33.52
C LYS A 151 30.71 -27.28 32.89
N GLN A 152 30.04 -27.78 31.86
CA GLN A 152 30.43 -29.03 31.19
C GLN A 152 31.72 -28.87 30.41
N ILE A 153 31.91 -27.74 29.74
CA ILE A 153 33.15 -27.44 29.00
C ILE A 153 34.33 -27.41 29.97
N CYS A 154 34.23 -26.64 31.06
CA CYS A 154 35.30 -26.57 32.06
C CYS A 154 35.63 -27.94 32.67
N MET A 155 34.61 -28.76 32.99
CA MET A 155 34.83 -30.09 33.56
C MET A 155 35.56 -31.02 32.58
N MET A 156 35.17 -31.02 31.30
CA MET A 156 35.82 -31.83 30.27
C MET A 156 37.25 -31.37 29.98
N SER A 157 37.50 -30.07 29.87
CA SER A 157 38.84 -29.52 29.67
C SER A 157 39.76 -29.81 30.85
N PHE A 158 39.26 -29.74 32.08
CA PHE A 158 40.03 -30.05 33.28
C PHE A 158 40.45 -31.53 33.32
N ILE A 159 39.51 -32.44 33.07
CA ILE A 159 39.80 -33.88 33.04
C ILE A 159 40.80 -34.19 31.93
N ALA A 160 40.59 -33.68 30.71
CA ALA A 160 41.50 -33.89 29.59
C ALA A 160 42.92 -33.34 29.88
N GLY A 161 43.02 -32.17 30.52
CA GLY A 161 44.30 -31.58 30.91
C GLY A 161 45.06 -32.41 31.95
N LEU A 162 44.36 -32.97 32.94
CA LEU A 162 44.97 -33.87 33.93
C LEU A 162 45.51 -35.14 33.27
N PHE A 163 44.71 -35.80 32.44
CA PHE A 163 45.16 -37.00 31.72
C PHE A 163 46.39 -36.71 30.85
N LEU A 164 46.37 -35.61 30.10
CA LEU A 164 47.49 -35.24 29.23
C LEU A 164 48.76 -34.93 30.02
N SER A 165 48.63 -34.27 31.18
CA SER A 165 49.75 -33.99 32.09
C SER A 165 50.40 -35.28 32.60
N LEU A 166 49.60 -36.24 33.08
CA LEU A 166 50.11 -37.54 33.53
C LEU A 166 50.85 -38.27 32.40
N THR A 167 50.27 -38.32 31.20
CA THR A 167 50.89 -38.97 30.03
C THR A 167 52.24 -38.34 29.69
N ILE A 168 52.36 -37.01 29.73
CA ILE A 168 53.61 -36.29 29.43
C ILE A 168 54.68 -36.60 30.49
N VAL A 169 54.32 -36.57 31.78
CA VAL A 169 55.28 -36.85 32.88
C VAL A 169 55.83 -38.28 32.77
N PHE A 170 54.96 -39.27 32.59
CA PHE A 170 55.40 -40.67 32.44
C PHE A 170 56.26 -40.88 31.18
N SER A 171 55.89 -40.27 30.06
CA SER A 171 56.67 -40.36 28.82
C SER A 171 58.07 -39.75 28.99
N LYS A 172 58.16 -38.61 29.67
CA LYS A 172 59.44 -37.94 29.95
C LYS A 172 60.33 -38.77 30.87
N GLU A 173 59.77 -39.31 31.96
CA GLU A 173 60.49 -40.20 32.89
C GLU A 173 60.99 -41.46 32.18
N TYR A 174 60.15 -42.08 31.34
CA TYR A 174 60.52 -43.26 30.56
C TYR A 174 61.70 -42.99 29.61
N LEU A 175 61.64 -41.88 28.87
CA LEU A 175 62.73 -41.45 27.97
C LEU A 175 64.02 -41.16 28.73
N GLN A 176 63.93 -40.50 29.89
CA GLN A 176 65.10 -40.24 30.75
C GLN A 176 65.72 -41.53 31.28
N LYS A 177 64.90 -42.48 31.74
CA LYS A 177 65.36 -43.78 32.22
C LYS A 177 66.06 -44.57 31.13
N MET A 178 65.53 -44.57 29.90
CA MET A 178 66.21 -45.21 28.76
C MET A 178 67.58 -44.57 28.48
N LYS A 179 67.67 -43.24 28.47
CA LYS A 179 68.93 -42.53 28.22
C LYS A 179 70.00 -42.85 29.27
N THR A 180 69.62 -42.89 30.55
CA THR A 180 70.54 -43.24 31.64
C THR A 180 71.02 -44.69 31.55
N MET A 181 70.13 -45.64 31.21
CA MET A 181 70.48 -47.06 31.03
C MET A 181 71.43 -47.28 29.85
N THR A 182 71.31 -46.51 28.77
CA THR A 182 72.27 -46.55 27.65
C THR A 182 73.64 -45.98 28.05
N ASN A 183 73.67 -44.87 28.79
CA ASN A 183 74.93 -44.22 29.19
C ASN A 183 75.73 -45.01 30.26
N SER A 184 75.08 -45.89 31.01
CA SER A 184 75.73 -46.77 31.99
C SER A 184 76.26 -48.09 31.38
N ARG A 185 76.00 -48.35 30.09
CA ARG A 185 76.42 -49.57 29.38
C ARG A 185 77.53 -49.33 28.34
N ILE A 186 78.15 -48.15 28.37
CA ILE A 186 79.34 -47.78 27.59
C ILE A 186 80.46 -47.51 28.60
#